data_AF-A0A7Z7FKA5-F1
#
_entry.id   AF-A0A7Z7FKA5-F1
#
_cell.length_a   1.000
_cell.length_b   1.000
_cell.length_c   1.000
_cell.angle_alpha   90.00
_cell.angle_beta   90.00
_cell.angle_gamma   90.00
#
_symmetry.space_group_name_H-M   'P 1'
#
loop_
_entity.id
_entity.type
_entity.pdbx_description
1 polymer ?
#
loop_
_entity_poly.entity_id
_entity_poly.type
_entity_poly.pdbx_seq_one_letter_code
_entity_poly.pdbx_strand_id
1 'polypeptide(L)'
;MARFRYAMTLAKLRRFIRERRGQGEGANYRPWLMVSDVPSRGRSWRVACDKTGRRTMHFLSDHEYVAFLEAWWDESVTDIREQYPLNLF
;
A
#
# COMPACT_ATOMS: atom_id res chain seq x y z
N MET A 1 0.94 25.78 -2.20
CA MET A 1 1.36 24.38 -1.98
C MET A 1 2.23 23.94 -3.14
N ALA A 2 3.46 23.50 -2.87
CA ALA A 2 4.38 23.04 -3.92
C ALA A 2 3.79 21.80 -4.64
N ARG A 3 3.72 21.86 -5.96
CA ARG A 3 3.20 20.76 -6.79
C ARG A 3 4.25 19.65 -6.86
N PHE A 4 4.30 18.80 -5.84
CA PHE A 4 5.13 17.60 -5.89
C PHE A 4 4.60 16.69 -7.00
N ARG A 5 5.35 16.60 -8.10
CA ARG A 5 5.10 15.59 -9.14
C ARG A 5 5.63 14.27 -8.59
N TYR A 6 4.73 13.38 -8.18
CA TYR A 6 5.11 11.99 -7.96
C TYR A 6 5.51 11.41 -9.31
N ALA A 7 6.82 11.26 -9.55
CA ALA A 7 7.37 10.64 -10.74
C ALA A 7 8.18 9.41 -10.33
N MET A 8 7.88 8.27 -10.97
CA MET A 8 8.67 7.06 -10.79
C MET A 8 9.93 7.17 -11.67
N THR A 9 11.08 7.41 -11.06
CA THR A 9 12.36 7.38 -11.76
C THR A 9 12.95 5.97 -11.74
N LEU A 10 13.85 5.66 -12.68
CA LEU A 10 14.58 4.37 -12.70
C LEU A 10 15.33 4.10 -11.37
N ALA A 11 15.88 5.14 -10.75
CA ALA A 11 16.53 5.01 -9.44
C ALA A 11 15.54 4.61 -8.34
N LYS A 12 14.34 5.23 -8.31
CA LYS A 12 13.28 4.91 -7.35
C LYS A 12 12.74 3.49 -7.59
N LEU A 13 12.54 3.11 -8.85
CA LEU A 13 12.14 1.77 -9.25
C LEU A 13 13.14 0.71 -8.76
N ARG A 14 14.43 0.87 -9.09
CA ARG A 14 15.50 -0.05 -8.65
C ARG A 14 15.57 -0.15 -7.12
N ARG A 15 15.39 0.96 -6.42
CA ARG A 15 15.32 0.97 -4.96
C ARG A 15 14.14 0.14 -4.45
N PHE A 16 12.94 0.36 -4.98
CA PHE A 16 11.73 -0.37 -4.57
C PHE A 16 11.84 -1.88 -4.84
N ILE A 17 12.44 -2.27 -5.96
CA ILE A 17 12.73 -3.67 -6.27
C ILE A 17 13.69 -4.28 -5.24
N ARG A 18 14.78 -3.58 -4.88
CA ARG A 18 15.72 -4.05 -3.83
C ARG A 18 15.07 -4.17 -2.46
N GLU A 19 14.13 -3.28 -2.14
CA GLU A 19 13.33 -3.33 -0.92
C GLU A 19 12.26 -4.43 -0.92
N ARG A 20 12.15 -5.20 -2.01
CA ARG A 20 11.14 -6.25 -2.23
C ARG A 20 9.71 -5.74 -2.06
N ARG A 21 9.45 -4.51 -2.49
CA ARG A 21 8.09 -3.96 -2.51
C ARG A 21 7.24 -4.68 -3.56
N GLY A 22 5.97 -4.86 -3.26
CA GLY A 22 5.02 -5.68 -4.01
C GLY A 22 5.15 -7.19 -3.79
N GLN A 23 6.09 -7.64 -2.97
CA GLN A 23 6.34 -9.07 -2.74
C GLN A 23 5.91 -9.47 -1.33
N GLY A 24 5.67 -10.77 -1.16
CA GLY A 24 5.22 -11.38 0.09
C GLY A 24 3.71 -11.50 0.20
N GLU A 25 3.26 -12.07 1.32
CA GLU A 25 1.86 -12.36 1.64
C GLU A 25 1.65 -12.15 3.15
N GLY A 26 0.41 -11.83 3.55
CA GLY A 26 0.05 -11.63 4.96
C GLY A 26 1.01 -10.67 5.68
N ALA A 27 1.54 -11.06 6.84
CA ALA A 27 2.46 -10.23 7.63
C ALA A 27 3.73 -9.79 6.86
N ASN A 28 4.13 -10.53 5.82
CA ASN A 28 5.39 -10.32 5.10
C ASN A 28 5.23 -9.48 3.83
N TYR A 29 4.00 -9.21 3.38
CA TYR A 29 3.78 -8.39 2.19
C TYR A 29 4.26 -6.95 2.42
N ARG A 30 4.91 -6.38 1.41
CA ARG A 30 5.37 -4.98 1.43
C ARG A 30 4.63 -4.20 0.34
N PRO A 31 3.79 -3.21 0.66
CA PRO A 31 3.06 -2.46 -0.36
C PRO A 31 4.02 -1.68 -1.27
N TRP A 32 3.64 -1.48 -2.54
CA TRP A 32 4.46 -0.70 -3.48
C TRP A 32 4.59 0.75 -3.05
N LEU A 33 3.46 1.34 -2.65
CA LEU A 33 3.37 2.71 -2.18
C LEU A 33 3.04 2.73 -0.69
N MET A 34 3.75 3.59 0.05
CA MET A 34 3.42 3.92 1.43
C MET A 34 2.89 5.35 1.49
N VAL A 35 2.21 5.70 2.60
CA VAL A 35 1.72 7.07 2.84
C VAL A 35 2.82 8.14 2.79
N SER A 36 4.08 7.75 3.02
CA SER A 36 5.25 8.63 2.92
C SER A 36 5.76 8.84 1.49
N ASP A 37 5.40 7.96 0.55
CA ASP A 37 5.87 8.04 -0.84
C ASP A 37 5.08 9.02 -1.69
N VAL A 38 3.82 9.24 -1.34
CA VAL A 38 2.87 10.08 -2.08
C VAL A 38 2.40 11.20 -1.16
N PRO A 39 2.70 12.47 -1.47
CA PRO A 39 2.17 13.58 -0.70
C PRO A 39 0.66 13.63 -0.91
N SER A 40 -0.09 13.36 0.16
CA SER A 40 -1.54 13.34 0.06
C SER A 40 -2.08 14.73 -0.23
N ARG A 41 -3.03 14.82 -1.17
CA ARG A 41 -3.88 16.01 -1.35
C ARG A 41 -5.10 15.99 -0.40
N GLY A 42 -5.27 14.90 0.36
CA GLY A 42 -6.36 14.67 1.30
C GLY A 42 -5.88 13.91 2.54
N ARG A 43 -6.69 12.98 3.05
CA ARG A 43 -6.36 12.15 4.22
C ARG A 43 -5.80 10.80 3.79
N SER A 44 -4.75 10.35 4.48
CA SER A 44 -4.16 9.02 4.38
C SER A 44 -4.36 8.25 5.67
N TRP A 45 -4.47 6.92 5.60
CA TRP A 45 -4.68 6.07 6.75
C TRP A 45 -3.54 5.07 6.92
N ARG A 46 -3.21 4.78 8.19
CA ARG A 46 -2.35 3.67 8.59
C ARG A 46 -3.10 2.85 9.62
N VAL A 47 -3.36 1.58 9.32
CA VAL A 47 -4.19 0.70 10.15
C VAL A 47 -3.52 -0.65 10.28
N ALA A 48 -3.45 -1.19 11.50
CA ALA A 48 -3.04 -2.57 11.71
C ALA A 48 -4.21 -3.50 11.40
N CYS A 49 -4.00 -4.49 10.54
CA CYS A 49 -5.04 -5.43 10.14
C CYS A 49 -4.76 -6.83 10.69
N ASP A 50 -5.66 -7.37 11.51
CA ASP A 50 -5.51 -8.70 12.10
C ASP A 50 -5.51 -9.81 11.05
N LYS A 51 -6.29 -9.68 9.96
CA LYS A 51 -6.31 -10.64 8.84
C LYS A 51 -4.95 -10.78 8.15
N THR A 52 -4.13 -9.73 8.17
CA THR A 52 -2.79 -9.72 7.57
C THR A 52 -1.68 -9.84 8.62
N GLY A 53 -1.94 -10.52 9.73
CA GLY A 53 -0.95 -10.73 10.81
C GLY A 53 -0.52 -9.45 11.51
N ARG A 54 -1.44 -8.50 11.70
CA ARG A 54 -1.21 -7.17 12.32
C ARG A 54 -0.22 -6.29 11.57
N ARG A 55 0.02 -6.56 10.29
CA ARG A 55 0.75 -5.66 9.39
C ARG A 55 0.06 -4.29 9.36
N THR A 56 0.86 -3.22 9.38
CA THR A 56 0.36 -1.86 9.14
C THR A 56 0.11 -1.68 7.64
N MET A 57 -1.15 -1.52 7.26
CA MET A 57 -1.59 -1.25 5.90
C MET A 57 -1.57 0.26 5.59
N HIS A 58 -1.33 0.61 4.34
CA HIS A 58 -1.21 1.99 3.88
C HIS A 58 -2.28 2.37 2.84
N PHE A 59 -3.19 3.28 3.22
CA PHE A 59 -4.22 3.80 2.32
C PHE A 59 -3.99 5.28 2.02
N LEU A 60 -4.05 5.64 0.73
CA LEU A 60 -3.68 6.95 0.22
C LEU A 60 -4.88 7.89 0.06
N SER A 61 -6.10 7.38 0.29
CA SER A 61 -7.35 8.12 0.23
C SER A 61 -8.40 7.54 1.16
N ASP A 62 -9.46 8.30 1.42
CA ASP A 62 -10.61 7.83 2.19
C ASP A 62 -11.37 6.71 1.45
N HIS A 63 -11.45 6.76 0.11
CA HIS A 63 -12.10 5.71 -0.68
C HIS A 63 -11.37 4.36 -0.56
N GLU A 64 -10.04 4.38 -0.59
CA GLU A 64 -9.24 3.17 -0.36
C GLU A 64 -9.48 2.61 1.04
N TYR A 65 -9.62 3.47 2.05
CA TYR A 65 -9.89 3.02 3.41
C TYR A 65 -11.28 2.40 3.56
N VAL A 66 -12.32 2.99 2.96
CA VAL A 66 -13.67 2.40 2.94
C VAL A 66 -13.66 1.05 2.23
N ALA A 67 -13.01 0.94 1.07
CA ALA A 67 -12.89 -0.34 0.36
C ALA A 67 -12.15 -1.41 1.20
N PHE A 68 -11.15 -1.00 1.97
CA PHE A 68 -10.51 -1.89 2.95
C PHE A 68 -11.47 -2.36 4.03
N LEU A 69 -12.32 -1.50 4.59
CA LEU A 69 -13.26 -1.88 5.64
C LEU A 69 -14.24 -2.95 5.15
N GLU A 70 -14.73 -2.85 3.91
CA GLU A 70 -15.56 -3.88 3.28
C GLU A 70 -14.83 -5.22 3.19
N ALA A 71 -13.60 -5.22 2.66
CA ALA A 71 -12.78 -6.44 2.53
C ALA A 71 -12.36 -7.00 3.90
N TRP A 72 -12.17 -6.14 4.90
CA TRP A 72 -11.83 -6.55 6.25
C TRP A 72 -13.01 -7.16 6.99
N TRP A 73 -14.24 -6.75 6.69
CA TRP A 73 -15.45 -7.32 7.29
C TRP A 73 -15.82 -8.68 6.69
N ASP A 74 -15.55 -8.90 5.40
CA ASP A 74 -15.84 -10.16 4.72
C ASP A 74 -14.99 -11.32 5.28
N GLU A 75 -15.64 -12.32 5.87
CA GLU A 75 -14.98 -13.49 6.45
C GLU A 75 -14.25 -14.36 5.41
N SER A 76 -14.68 -14.33 4.15
CA SER A 76 -14.04 -15.09 3.06
C SER A 76 -12.67 -14.53 2.65
N VAL A 77 -12.39 -13.28 3.00
CA VAL A 77 -11.11 -12.62 2.71
C VAL A 77 -10.05 -13.08 3.71
N THR A 78 -9.00 -13.70 3.17
CA THR A 78 -7.88 -14.27 3.95
C THR A 78 -6.64 -13.38 3.97
N ASP A 79 -6.42 -12.56 2.93
CA ASP A 79 -5.32 -11.59 2.87
C ASP A 79 -5.77 -10.37 2.07
N ILE A 80 -5.18 -9.22 2.40
CA ILE A 80 -5.43 -7.95 1.70
C ILE A 80 -4.07 -7.37 1.35
N ARG A 81 -3.83 -7.12 0.05
CA ARG A 81 -2.56 -6.59 -0.46
C ARG A 81 -2.79 -5.25 -1.14
N GLU A 82 -2.66 -4.18 -0.36
CA GLU A 82 -2.84 -2.81 -0.84
C GLU A 82 -1.67 -2.35 -1.71
N GLN A 83 -1.93 -1.42 -2.62
CA GLN A 83 -0.92 -0.83 -3.52
C GLN A 83 -0.12 -1.91 -4.28
N TYR A 84 -0.81 -2.91 -4.82
CA TYR A 84 -0.17 -4.01 -5.53
C TYR A 84 0.37 -3.55 -6.89
N PRO A 85 1.67 -3.76 -7.20
CA PRO A 85 2.24 -3.31 -8.46
C PRO A 85 1.88 -4.26 -9.59
N LEU A 86 1.53 -3.69 -10.76
CA LEU A 86 1.28 -4.44 -11.98
C LEU A 86 2.55 -4.43 -12.84
N ASN A 87 2.97 -5.59 -13.35
CA ASN A 87 4.13 -5.78 -14.24
C ASN A 87 5.48 -5.28 -13.69
N LEU A 88 6.02 -6.00 -12.70
CA LEU A 88 7.42 -5.83 -12.26
C LEU A 88 8.42 -6.71 -13.03
N PHE A 89 7.95 -7.46 -14.03
CA PHE A 89 8.70 -8.42 -14.83
C PHE A 89 8.32 -8.29 -16.30
#